data_AF-A0A351FRG6-F1
#
_entry.id   AF-A0A351FRG6-F1
#
_cell.length_a   1.000
_cell.length_b   1.000
_cell.length_c   1.000
_cell.angle_alpha   90.00
_cell.angle_beta   90.00
_cell.angle_gamma   90.00
#
_symmetry.space_group_name_H-M   'P 1'
#
loop_
_entity.id
_entity.type
_entity.pdbx_description
1 polymer ?
#
loop_
_entity_poly.entity_id
_entity_poly.type
_entity_poly.pdbx_seq_one_letter_code
_entity_poly.pdbx_strand_id
1 'polypeptide(L)'
;IVLCLWCFPFLLSFLALVLGEIINEMFHIATPDDPQFRFWTRVWATGAALLAITLTLIQGYGMMEKIQTTVIGLLLLSIGIATVVAKPDWLAALEGTLVPTTPTYTPWLLEKYGDTFAERTPWVEITAIIGFIGGGTYDYLGYVGCLREKAWGAVGCEVGSAARVSIAEDEDNLFRGRRWLRPPCIDVNVSFLCVFVFSVCFVVLGAAILHPQQIVPAKNGELLTHQAQFLTQLHPALLHVYQIGVFMAFWGTIYGAYEIYGRTMYECLRPISKRVRGLPQSQVRRYVLAYCGLAGITLTWLTDNPIKLITFPALLGGVLTCGLWCFGMVWLDRKLLPNALKMRLPLLLATLASGALLTGLGGKAFWDYVRSLLF
;
A
#
# COMPACT_ATOMS: atom_id res chain seq x y z
N ILE A 1 1.52 12.29 10.85
CA ILE A 1 0.50 12.52 9.78
C ILE A 1 1.02 13.49 8.73
N VAL A 2 1.26 14.78 9.01
CA VAL A 2 1.78 15.74 8.00
C VAL A 2 3.12 15.27 7.42
N LEU A 3 3.97 14.68 8.25
CA LEU A 3 5.25 14.11 7.82
C LEU A 3 5.08 13.00 6.75
N CYS A 4 3.97 12.27 6.76
CA CYS A 4 3.69 11.20 5.79
C CYS A 4 3.38 11.76 4.39
N LEU A 5 3.03 13.04 4.27
CA LEU A 5 2.78 13.71 2.97
C LEU A 5 4.07 13.83 2.14
N TRP A 6 5.23 13.85 2.81
CA TRP A 6 6.54 13.80 2.15
C TRP A 6 6.83 12.44 1.52
N CYS A 7 6.13 11.38 1.94
CA CYS A 7 6.33 10.04 1.42
C CYS A 7 5.66 9.82 0.06
N PHE A 8 4.73 10.69 -0.35
CA PHE A 8 3.94 10.49 -1.58
C PHE A 8 4.78 10.37 -2.85
N PRO A 9 5.74 11.29 -3.11
CA PRO A 9 6.53 11.20 -4.34
C PRO A 9 7.43 9.97 -4.37
N PHE A 10 7.90 9.50 -3.20
CA PHE A 10 8.75 8.32 -3.08
C PHE A 10 7.98 7.05 -3.42
N LEU A 11 6.77 6.86 -2.87
CA LEU A 11 5.94 5.70 -3.19
C LEU A 11 5.56 5.69 -4.67
N LEU A 12 5.15 6.83 -5.22
CA LEU A 12 4.78 6.94 -6.63
C LEU A 12 5.97 6.70 -7.57
N SER A 13 7.15 7.20 -7.23
CA SER A 13 8.38 6.96 -7.98
C SER A 13 8.77 5.48 -7.96
N PHE A 14 8.70 4.83 -6.79
CA PHE A 14 8.91 3.38 -6.67
C PHE A 14 7.96 2.59 -7.57
N LEU A 15 6.66 2.83 -7.47
CA LEU A 15 5.65 2.13 -8.27
C LEU A 15 5.87 2.35 -9.77
N ALA A 16 6.20 3.58 -10.17
CA ALA A 16 6.48 3.91 -11.56
C ALA A 16 7.72 3.20 -12.10
N LEU A 17 8.81 3.11 -11.30
CA LEU A 17 10.02 2.38 -11.68
C LEU A 17 9.73 0.89 -11.86
N VAL A 18 9.04 0.26 -10.90
CA VAL A 18 8.67 -1.16 -11.01
C VAL A 18 7.80 -1.40 -12.24
N LEU A 19 6.84 -0.52 -12.53
CA LEU A 19 6.04 -0.60 -13.75
C LEU A 19 6.89 -0.44 -15.02
N GLY A 20 7.89 0.43 -15.01
CA GLY A 20 8.84 0.58 -16.10
C GLY A 20 9.67 -0.68 -16.36
N GLU A 21 10.12 -1.36 -15.29
CA GLU A 21 10.82 -2.65 -15.39
C GLU A 21 9.90 -3.72 -15.98
N ILE A 22 8.65 -3.79 -15.50
CA ILE A 22 7.61 -4.68 -16.02
C ILE A 22 7.41 -4.48 -17.53
N ILE A 23 7.31 -3.23 -17.99
CA ILE A 23 7.12 -2.91 -19.41
C ILE A 23 8.34 -3.36 -20.23
N ASN A 24 9.56 -3.08 -19.76
CA ASN A 24 10.78 -3.52 -20.45
C ASN A 24 10.83 -5.04 -20.63
N GLU A 25 10.48 -5.79 -19.58
CA GLU A 25 10.47 -7.25 -19.61
C GLU A 25 9.36 -7.81 -20.50
N MET A 26 8.15 -7.26 -20.43
CA MET A 26 7.01 -7.69 -21.24
C MET A 26 7.24 -7.51 -22.74
N PHE A 27 7.91 -6.43 -23.15
CA PHE A 27 8.18 -6.13 -24.55
C PHE A 27 9.60 -6.51 -25.00
N HIS A 28 10.39 -7.13 -24.13
CA HIS A 28 11.78 -7.50 -24.39
C HIS A 28 12.62 -6.34 -24.95
N ILE A 29 12.41 -5.12 -24.44
CA ILE A 29 13.05 -3.89 -24.94
C ILE A 29 14.52 -3.85 -24.53
N ALA A 30 14.79 -4.18 -23.27
CA ALA A 30 16.12 -4.26 -22.69
C ALA A 30 16.08 -5.28 -21.55
N THR A 31 17.16 -6.05 -21.39
CA THR A 31 17.33 -7.00 -20.27
C THR A 31 18.10 -6.34 -19.13
N PRO A 32 18.02 -6.84 -17.88
CA PRO A 32 18.75 -6.26 -16.75
C PRO A 32 20.28 -6.11 -16.96
N ASP A 33 20.86 -6.93 -17.84
CA ASP A 33 22.28 -6.88 -18.20
C ASP A 33 22.62 -5.81 -19.26
N ASP A 34 21.61 -5.21 -19.90
CA ASP A 34 21.78 -4.16 -20.91
C ASP A 34 22.06 -2.79 -20.24
N PRO A 35 23.13 -2.07 -20.63
CA PRO A 35 23.37 -0.70 -20.21
C PRO A 35 22.17 0.25 -20.39
N GLN A 36 21.31 0.02 -21.38
CA GLN A 36 20.13 0.82 -21.68
C GLN A 36 18.90 0.48 -20.83
N PHE A 37 18.90 -0.65 -20.10
CA PHE A 37 17.76 -1.11 -19.30
C PHE A 37 17.21 0.00 -18.41
N ARG A 38 18.09 0.63 -17.64
CA ARG A 38 17.73 1.71 -16.71
C ARG A 38 17.15 2.93 -17.41
N PHE A 39 17.69 3.29 -18.58
CA PHE A 39 17.19 4.42 -19.34
C PHE A 39 15.75 4.17 -19.78
N TRP A 40 15.49 3.02 -20.39
CA TRP A 40 14.13 2.65 -20.82
C TRP A 40 13.16 2.50 -19.65
N THR A 41 13.60 1.92 -18.52
CA THR A 41 12.79 1.82 -17.30
C THR A 41 12.34 3.23 -16.85
N ARG A 42 13.25 4.20 -16.83
CA ARG A 42 12.94 5.59 -16.43
C ARG A 42 12.02 6.29 -17.42
N VAL A 43 12.19 6.04 -18.73
CA VAL A 43 11.31 6.58 -19.78
C VAL A 43 9.89 6.04 -19.60
N TRP A 44 9.72 4.72 -19.45
CA TRP A 44 8.42 4.11 -19.22
C TRP A 44 7.78 4.55 -17.90
N ALA A 45 8.56 4.60 -16.82
CA ALA A 45 8.10 5.12 -15.53
C ALA A 45 7.59 6.57 -15.64
N THR A 46 8.32 7.43 -16.35
CA THR A 46 7.92 8.83 -16.59
C THR A 46 6.64 8.90 -17.43
N GLY A 47 6.57 8.12 -18.52
CA GLY A 47 5.38 8.03 -19.37
C GLY A 47 4.15 7.56 -18.59
N ALA A 48 4.30 6.52 -17.78
CA ALA A 48 3.23 6.00 -16.93
C ALA A 48 2.76 7.04 -15.90
N ALA A 49 3.68 7.73 -15.23
CA ALA A 49 3.35 8.79 -14.28
C ALA A 49 2.58 9.94 -14.95
N LEU A 50 3.05 10.43 -16.12
CA LEU A 50 2.39 11.50 -16.87
C LEU A 50 1.00 11.07 -17.38
N LEU A 51 0.89 9.84 -17.87
CA LEU A 51 -0.39 9.29 -18.32
C LEU A 51 -1.38 9.17 -17.15
N ALA A 52 -0.94 8.64 -16.00
CA ALA A 52 -1.77 8.54 -14.81
C ALA A 52 -2.25 9.93 -14.35
N ILE A 53 -1.36 10.92 -14.24
CA ILE A 53 -1.71 12.30 -13.88
C ILE A 53 -2.73 12.88 -14.87
N THR A 54 -2.50 12.70 -16.16
CA THR A 54 -3.40 13.20 -17.22
C THR A 54 -4.78 12.57 -17.12
N LEU A 55 -4.85 11.25 -16.94
CA LEU A 55 -6.11 10.53 -16.77
C LEU A 55 -6.83 10.93 -15.49
N THR A 56 -6.12 11.13 -14.37
CA THR A 56 -6.68 11.63 -13.10
C THR A 56 -7.24 13.05 -13.24
N LEU A 57 -6.70 13.86 -14.15
CA LEU A 57 -7.23 15.19 -14.45
C LEU A 57 -8.47 15.15 -15.35
N ILE A 58 -8.54 14.22 -16.32
CA ILE A 58 -9.57 14.16 -17.36
C ILE A 58 -10.80 13.32 -16.96
N GLN A 59 -10.62 12.14 -16.36
CA GLN A 59 -11.67 11.12 -16.22
C GLN A 59 -12.25 10.98 -14.81
N GLY A 60 -13.46 10.40 -14.76
CA GLY A 60 -14.07 9.80 -13.58
C GLY A 60 -13.81 8.28 -13.52
N TYR A 61 -13.43 7.81 -12.34
CA TYR A 61 -12.86 6.51 -11.94
C TYR A 61 -13.53 5.21 -12.47
N GLY A 62 -14.78 5.23 -12.94
CA GLY A 62 -15.64 4.04 -12.98
C GLY A 62 -15.36 3.00 -14.09
N MET A 63 -14.77 3.35 -15.23
CA MET A 63 -14.49 2.37 -16.29
C MET A 63 -13.21 1.57 -15.99
N MET A 64 -12.17 2.27 -15.53
CA MET A 64 -10.87 1.68 -15.19
C MET A 64 -11.01 0.68 -14.03
N GLU A 65 -11.79 1.04 -13.01
CA GLU A 65 -12.06 0.20 -11.83
C GLU A 65 -12.63 -1.17 -12.20
N LYS A 66 -13.57 -1.22 -13.15
CA LYS A 66 -14.20 -2.49 -13.60
C LYS A 66 -13.21 -3.40 -14.31
N ILE A 67 -12.40 -2.85 -15.21
CA ILE A 67 -11.37 -3.59 -15.93
C ILE A 67 -10.35 -4.15 -14.94
N GLN A 68 -9.85 -3.29 -14.04
CA GLN A 68 -8.86 -3.68 -13.03
C GLN A 68 -9.40 -4.75 -12.09
N THR A 69 -10.63 -4.60 -11.58
CA THR A 69 -11.26 -5.60 -10.68
C THR A 69 -11.35 -6.97 -11.35
N THR A 70 -11.68 -7.00 -12.64
CA THR A 70 -11.82 -8.26 -13.39
C THR A 70 -10.46 -8.94 -13.58
N VAL A 71 -9.44 -8.19 -14.03
CA VAL A 71 -8.10 -8.73 -14.27
C VAL A 71 -7.44 -9.17 -12.96
N ILE A 72 -7.52 -8.36 -11.90
CA ILE A 72 -6.96 -8.71 -10.59
C ILE A 72 -7.71 -9.89 -9.98
N GLY A 73 -9.04 -9.95 -10.15
CA GLY A 73 -9.83 -11.10 -9.71
C GLY A 73 -9.39 -12.41 -10.37
N LEU A 74 -9.12 -12.38 -11.68
CA LEU A 74 -8.57 -13.53 -12.41
C LEU A 74 -7.16 -13.90 -11.93
N LEU A 75 -6.29 -12.91 -11.69
CA LEU A 75 -4.95 -13.15 -11.15
C LEU A 75 -5.01 -13.78 -9.76
N LEU A 76 -5.84 -13.24 -8.86
CA LEU A 76 -6.06 -13.76 -7.50
C LEU A 76 -6.54 -15.21 -7.54
N LEU A 77 -7.50 -15.53 -8.41
CA LEU A 77 -7.96 -16.91 -8.59
C LEU A 77 -6.83 -17.82 -9.09
N SER A 78 -6.09 -17.38 -10.10
CA SER A 78 -4.99 -18.15 -10.69
C SER A 78 -3.88 -18.44 -9.66
N ILE A 79 -3.51 -17.43 -8.87
CA ILE A 79 -2.52 -17.54 -7.79
C ILE A 79 -3.03 -18.43 -6.66
N GLY A 80 -4.32 -18.34 -6.31
CA GLY A 80 -4.95 -19.23 -5.34
C GLY A 80 -4.88 -20.70 -5.77
N ILE A 81 -5.23 -20.99 -7.03
CA ILE A 81 -5.11 -22.32 -7.62
C ILE A 81 -3.65 -22.79 -7.62
N ALA A 82 -2.72 -21.95 -8.06
CA ALA A 82 -1.29 -22.25 -8.05
C ALA A 82 -0.79 -22.59 -6.65
N THR A 83 -1.24 -21.88 -5.61
CA THR A 83 -0.87 -22.14 -4.22
C THR A 83 -1.31 -23.53 -3.78
N VAL A 84 -2.53 -23.96 -4.14
CA VAL A 84 -3.03 -25.30 -3.81
C VAL A 84 -2.27 -26.39 -4.59
N VAL A 85 -1.99 -26.16 -5.87
CA VAL A 85 -1.30 -27.12 -6.72
C VAL A 85 0.18 -27.26 -6.38
N ALA A 86 0.81 -26.21 -5.85
CA ALA A 86 2.18 -26.26 -5.35
C ALA A 86 2.36 -27.22 -4.16
N LYS A 87 1.26 -27.74 -3.59
CA LYS A 87 1.24 -28.67 -2.45
C LYS A 87 2.18 -28.22 -1.31
N PRO A 88 2.02 -26.99 -0.80
CA PRO A 88 2.83 -26.51 0.31
C PRO A 88 2.53 -27.32 1.57
N ASP A 89 3.45 -27.27 2.53
CA ASP A 89 3.20 -27.77 3.88
C ASP A 89 2.22 -26.82 4.59
N TRP A 90 0.93 -27.16 4.52
CA TRP A 90 -0.15 -26.38 5.14
C TRP A 90 -0.05 -26.36 6.66
N LEU A 91 0.51 -27.40 7.28
CA LEU A 91 0.67 -27.45 8.72
C LEU A 91 1.76 -26.47 9.15
N ALA A 92 2.90 -26.48 8.47
CA ALA A 92 3.98 -25.52 8.70
C ALA A 92 3.52 -24.07 8.44
N ALA A 93 2.71 -23.84 7.40
CA ALA A 93 2.15 -22.51 7.12
C ALA A 93 1.22 -22.04 8.25
N LEU A 94 0.39 -22.93 8.81
CA LEU A 94 -0.49 -22.61 9.94
C LEU A 94 0.32 -22.37 11.23
N GLU A 95 1.31 -23.21 11.50
CA GLU A 95 2.21 -23.05 12.66
C GLU A 95 2.95 -21.71 12.58
N GLY A 96 3.55 -21.39 11.43
CA GLY A 96 4.23 -20.11 11.21
C GLY A 96 3.32 -18.89 11.28
N THR A 97 2.00 -19.06 11.09
CA THR A 97 1.01 -17.99 11.26
C THR A 97 0.68 -17.75 12.74
N LEU A 98 0.66 -18.81 13.55
CA LEU A 98 0.23 -18.75 14.96
C LEU A 98 1.39 -18.57 15.94
N VAL A 99 2.60 -18.98 15.57
CA VAL A 99 3.79 -18.97 16.43
C VAL A 99 4.78 -17.90 15.95
N PRO A 100 4.86 -16.73 16.63
CA PRO A 100 5.80 -15.69 16.25
C PRO A 100 7.24 -16.15 16.48
N THR A 101 8.08 -16.02 15.46
CA THR A 101 9.52 -16.28 15.55
C THR A 101 10.31 -15.01 15.30
N THR A 102 11.54 -14.95 15.80
CA THR A 102 12.45 -13.85 15.48
C THR A 102 12.96 -14.05 14.05
N PRO A 103 12.80 -13.06 13.16
CA PRO A 103 13.21 -13.22 11.77
C PRO A 103 14.73 -13.24 11.66
N THR A 104 15.25 -14.22 10.93
CA THR A 104 16.68 -14.42 10.67
C THR A 104 16.89 -14.73 9.20
N TYR A 105 17.95 -14.20 8.59
CA TYR A 105 18.36 -14.64 7.26
C TYR A 105 18.94 -16.05 7.31
N THR A 106 18.65 -16.82 6.28
CA THR A 106 19.31 -18.11 6.06
C THR A 106 20.75 -17.88 5.59
N PRO A 107 21.70 -18.79 5.91
CA PRO A 107 23.09 -18.64 5.50
C PRO A 107 23.27 -18.46 3.99
N TRP A 108 22.55 -19.27 3.19
CA TRP A 108 22.62 -19.22 1.72
C TRP A 108 22.25 -17.85 1.14
N LEU A 109 21.35 -17.11 1.80
CA LEU A 109 20.90 -15.80 1.33
C LEU A 109 22.05 -14.79 1.39
N LEU A 110 22.80 -14.78 2.50
CA LEU A 110 23.93 -13.88 2.69
C LEU A 110 25.14 -14.31 1.84
N GLU A 111 25.34 -15.61 1.64
CA GLU A 111 26.40 -16.13 0.77
C GLU A 111 26.19 -15.74 -0.70
N LYS A 112 24.95 -15.81 -1.19
CA LYS A 112 24.64 -15.57 -2.61
C LYS A 112 24.22 -14.14 -2.94
N TYR A 113 23.62 -13.44 -1.97
CA TYR A 113 23.00 -12.12 -2.16
C TYR A 113 23.43 -11.10 -1.08
N GLY A 114 24.62 -11.29 -0.49
CA GLY A 114 25.17 -10.43 0.55
C GLY A 114 25.16 -8.95 0.18
N ASP A 115 25.52 -8.61 -1.06
CA ASP A 115 25.56 -7.21 -1.53
C ASP A 115 24.21 -6.49 -1.43
N THR A 116 23.09 -7.22 -1.49
CA THR A 116 21.74 -6.64 -1.41
C THR A 116 21.19 -6.64 0.02
N PHE A 117 21.45 -7.69 0.80
CA PHE A 117 20.79 -7.92 2.09
C PHE A 117 21.68 -7.73 3.32
N ALA A 118 23.01 -7.71 3.20
CA ALA A 118 23.91 -7.65 4.36
C ALA A 118 23.75 -6.35 5.17
N GLU A 119 23.44 -5.24 4.50
CA GLU A 119 23.26 -3.93 5.13
C GLU A 119 21.87 -3.73 5.77
N ARG A 120 20.94 -4.67 5.56
CA ARG A 120 19.53 -4.52 5.94
C ARG A 120 19.14 -5.60 6.94
N THR A 121 18.64 -5.22 8.10
CA THR A 121 18.19 -6.23 9.07
C THR A 121 16.90 -6.91 8.59
N PRO A 122 16.64 -8.19 8.96
CA PRO A 122 15.37 -8.86 8.64
C PRO A 122 14.14 -8.08 9.12
N TRP A 123 14.27 -7.32 10.20
CA TRP A 123 13.23 -6.44 10.72
C TRP A 123 12.89 -5.30 9.75
N VAL A 124 13.88 -4.71 9.10
CA VAL A 124 13.67 -3.66 8.08
C VAL A 124 12.88 -4.24 6.90
N GLU A 125 13.25 -5.42 6.42
CA GLU A 125 12.57 -6.02 5.25
C GLU A 125 11.12 -6.40 5.54
N ILE A 126 10.88 -7.14 6.63
CA ILE A 126 9.53 -7.56 6.99
C ILE A 126 8.64 -6.35 7.26
N THR A 127 9.17 -5.34 7.95
CA THR A 127 8.40 -4.14 8.26
C THR A 127 8.13 -3.29 7.01
N ALA A 128 9.08 -3.20 6.08
CA ALA A 128 8.85 -2.52 4.80
C ALA A 128 7.77 -3.23 3.97
N ILE A 129 7.78 -4.58 3.94
CA ILE A 129 6.74 -5.37 3.26
C ILE A 129 5.37 -5.15 3.91
N ILE A 130 5.29 -5.21 5.25
CA ILE A 130 4.05 -4.94 6.00
C ILE A 130 3.53 -3.54 5.68
N GLY A 131 4.40 -2.53 5.68
CA GLY A 131 4.02 -1.14 5.41
C GLY A 131 3.57 -0.90 3.98
N PHE A 132 4.15 -1.60 3.02
CA PHE A 132 3.74 -1.52 1.62
C PHE A 132 2.41 -2.22 1.36
N ILE A 133 2.25 -3.46 1.85
CA ILE A 133 1.04 -4.27 1.63
C ILE A 133 -0.15 -3.72 2.41
N GLY A 134 0.05 -3.36 3.69
CA GLY A 134 -1.02 -2.93 4.58
C GLY A 134 -1.58 -1.53 4.29
N GLY A 135 -0.88 -0.75 3.47
CA GLY A 135 -1.16 0.67 3.28
C GLY A 135 -0.70 1.52 4.46
N GLY A 136 -0.58 2.82 4.23
CA GLY A 136 -0.11 3.78 5.24
C GLY A 136 -1.22 4.62 5.84
N THR A 137 -0.87 5.40 6.87
CA THR A 137 -1.81 6.35 7.50
C THR A 137 -2.50 7.28 6.50
N TYR A 138 -1.81 7.59 5.41
CA TYR A 138 -2.35 8.41 4.33
C TYR A 138 -3.51 7.73 3.59
N ASP A 139 -3.50 6.42 3.40
CA ASP A 139 -4.58 5.71 2.72
C ASP A 139 -5.87 5.74 3.56
N TYR A 140 -5.76 5.55 4.87
CA TYR A 140 -6.90 5.65 5.79
C TYR A 140 -7.51 7.05 5.82
N LEU A 141 -6.68 8.10 5.79
CA LEU A 141 -7.15 9.48 5.76
C LEU A 141 -7.74 9.87 4.40
N GLY A 142 -7.14 9.39 3.32
CA GLY A 142 -7.68 9.55 1.98
C GLY A 142 -9.03 8.87 1.80
N TYR A 143 -9.23 7.70 2.41
CA TYR A 143 -10.52 7.01 2.43
C TYR A 143 -11.62 7.83 3.12
N VAL A 144 -11.30 8.55 4.21
CA VAL A 144 -12.24 9.53 4.81
C VAL A 144 -12.62 10.63 3.80
N GLY A 145 -11.67 11.09 2.99
CA GLY A 145 -11.94 12.02 1.89
C GLY A 145 -12.88 11.44 0.82
N CYS A 146 -12.79 10.15 0.50
CA CYS A 146 -13.71 9.46 -0.41
C CYS A 146 -15.15 9.44 0.16
N LEU A 147 -15.30 9.20 1.47
CA LEU A 147 -16.59 9.27 2.14
C LEU A 147 -17.16 10.69 2.13
N ARG A 148 -16.31 11.72 2.30
CA ARG A 148 -16.72 13.13 2.25
C ARG A 148 -17.27 13.52 0.89
N GLU A 149 -16.60 13.13 -0.17
CA GLU A 149 -17.03 13.44 -1.54
C GLU A 149 -18.40 12.82 -1.86
N LYS A 150 -18.66 11.61 -1.36
CA LYS A 150 -19.96 10.94 -1.47
C LYS A 150 -20.99 11.47 -0.47
N ALA A 151 -20.67 12.51 0.31
CA ALA A 151 -21.48 13.05 1.39
C ALA A 151 -22.01 11.95 2.34
N TRP A 152 -21.19 10.93 2.61
CA TRP A 152 -21.64 9.72 3.31
C TRP A 152 -21.88 9.97 4.80
N GLY A 153 -23.08 9.63 5.27
CA GLY A 153 -23.49 9.80 6.67
C GLY A 153 -23.36 11.24 7.15
N ALA A 154 -22.90 11.42 8.39
CA ALA A 154 -22.77 12.75 9.01
C ALA A 154 -21.69 13.64 8.35
N VAL A 155 -20.81 13.08 7.53
CA VAL A 155 -19.73 13.82 6.84
C VAL A 155 -20.31 14.73 5.74
N GLY A 156 -21.48 14.38 5.20
CA GLY A 156 -22.23 15.15 4.21
C GLY A 156 -23.12 16.23 4.78
N CYS A 157 -23.30 16.30 6.11
CA CYS A 157 -24.09 17.35 6.72
C CYS A 157 -23.32 18.68 6.68
N GLU A 158 -23.97 19.73 6.17
CA GLU A 158 -23.46 21.09 6.30
C GLU A 158 -23.55 21.53 7.75
N VAL A 159 -22.44 21.35 8.49
CA VAL A 159 -22.34 21.88 9.84
C VAL A 159 -22.02 23.36 9.73
N GLY A 160 -23.02 24.20 10.03
CA GLY A 160 -22.84 25.63 10.22
C GLY A 160 -21.64 25.91 11.14
N SER A 161 -20.85 26.90 10.75
CA SER A 161 -19.58 27.27 11.38
C SER A 161 -19.63 27.30 12.92
N ALA A 162 -18.77 26.47 13.53
CA ALA A 162 -18.11 26.65 14.83
C ALA A 162 -18.69 26.05 16.12
N ALA A 163 -19.90 25.48 16.16
CA ALA A 163 -20.37 24.78 17.37
C ALA A 163 -20.16 23.26 17.27
N ARG A 164 -19.68 22.62 18.36
CA ARG A 164 -19.79 21.17 18.52
C ARG A 164 -21.28 20.83 18.49
N VAL A 165 -21.76 20.29 17.38
CA VAL A 165 -23.13 19.80 17.30
C VAL A 165 -23.21 18.58 18.22
N SER A 166 -24.05 18.66 19.25
CA SER A 166 -24.34 17.51 20.11
C SER A 166 -25.04 16.44 19.27
N ILE A 167 -24.50 15.23 19.25
CA ILE A 167 -25.14 14.10 18.58
C ILE A 167 -26.34 13.68 19.44
N ALA A 168 -27.54 13.70 18.86
CA ALA A 168 -28.74 13.23 19.56
C ALA A 168 -28.63 11.72 19.86
N GLU A 169 -28.95 11.31 21.08
CA GLU A 169 -28.84 9.92 21.54
C GLU A 169 -30.21 9.20 21.60
N ASP A 170 -31.21 9.70 20.88
CA ASP A 170 -32.47 8.99 20.69
C ASP A 170 -32.28 7.68 19.91
N GLU A 171 -33.12 6.69 20.19
CA GLU A 171 -32.97 5.35 19.61
C GLU A 171 -32.97 5.36 18.08
N ASP A 172 -33.81 6.19 17.46
CA ASP A 172 -33.91 6.30 16.01
C ASP A 172 -32.61 6.86 15.40
N ASN A 173 -32.04 7.92 16.00
CA ASN A 173 -30.78 8.49 15.54
C ASN A 173 -29.60 7.52 15.73
N LEU A 174 -29.52 6.86 16.88
CA LEU A 174 -28.48 5.86 17.14
C LEU A 174 -28.59 4.66 16.20
N PHE A 175 -29.81 4.20 15.91
CA PHE A 175 -30.08 3.13 14.96
C PHE A 175 -29.62 3.51 13.55
N ARG A 176 -29.96 4.71 13.07
CA ARG A 176 -29.52 5.23 11.76
C ARG A 176 -28.00 5.37 11.69
N GLY A 177 -27.38 5.99 12.70
CA GLY A 177 -25.93 6.20 12.75
C GLY A 177 -25.15 4.88 12.66
N ARG A 178 -25.58 3.85 13.38
CA ARG A 178 -24.96 2.51 13.32
C ARG A 178 -25.13 1.85 11.96
N ARG A 179 -26.25 2.07 11.28
CA ARG A 179 -26.51 1.51 9.95
C ARG A 179 -25.59 2.11 8.89
N TRP A 180 -25.22 3.40 9.01
CA TRP A 180 -24.26 4.05 8.11
C TRP A 180 -22.84 3.49 8.17
N LEU A 181 -22.48 2.81 9.27
CA LEU A 181 -21.18 2.16 9.40
C LEU A 181 -21.11 0.82 8.66
N ARG A 182 -22.25 0.20 8.31
CA ARG A 182 -22.25 -1.13 7.67
C ARG A 182 -21.56 -1.13 6.30
N PRO A 183 -21.86 -0.21 5.37
CA PRO A 183 -21.23 -0.26 4.05
C PRO A 183 -19.71 -0.01 4.08
N PRO A 184 -19.19 1.01 4.79
CA PRO A 184 -17.74 1.17 4.96
C PRO A 184 -17.08 -0.03 5.67
N CYS A 185 -17.77 -0.63 6.64
CA CYS A 185 -17.27 -1.83 7.31
C CYS A 185 -17.14 -3.00 6.33
N ILE A 186 -18.15 -3.25 5.49
CA ILE A 186 -18.10 -4.31 4.47
C ILE A 186 -16.99 -4.01 3.45
N ASP A 187 -16.93 -2.78 2.95
CA ASP A 187 -15.95 -2.35 1.95
C ASP A 187 -14.50 -2.55 2.42
N VAL A 188 -14.20 -2.08 3.64
CA VAL A 188 -12.87 -2.22 4.24
C VAL A 188 -12.55 -3.68 4.55
N ASN A 189 -13.48 -4.44 5.16
CA ASN A 189 -13.20 -5.84 5.51
C ASN A 189 -13.01 -6.73 4.28
N VAL A 190 -13.82 -6.55 3.23
CA VAL A 190 -13.67 -7.31 1.98
C VAL A 190 -12.35 -6.97 1.31
N SER A 191 -12.01 -5.68 1.21
CA SER A 191 -10.73 -5.23 0.65
C SER A 191 -9.52 -5.81 1.39
N PHE A 192 -9.48 -5.70 2.72
CA PHE A 192 -8.37 -6.23 3.52
C PHE A 192 -8.33 -7.77 3.54
N LEU A 193 -9.47 -8.45 3.47
CA LEU A 193 -9.50 -9.91 3.33
C LEU A 193 -8.88 -10.35 2.00
N CYS A 194 -9.20 -9.66 0.90
CA CYS A 194 -8.59 -9.93 -0.41
C CYS A 194 -7.07 -9.71 -0.36
N VAL A 195 -6.61 -8.60 0.21
CA VAL A 195 -5.16 -8.32 0.39
C VAL A 195 -4.50 -9.40 1.25
N PHE A 196 -5.13 -9.82 2.34
CA PHE A 196 -4.62 -10.87 3.22
C PHE A 196 -4.46 -12.20 2.47
N VAL A 197 -5.52 -12.67 1.79
CA VAL A 197 -5.48 -13.92 1.02
C VAL A 197 -4.41 -13.87 -0.07
N PHE A 198 -4.35 -12.77 -0.82
CA PHE A 198 -3.35 -12.59 -1.87
C PHE A 198 -1.93 -12.64 -1.30
N SER A 199 -1.69 -11.95 -0.18
CA SER A 199 -0.38 -11.92 0.49
C SER A 199 0.03 -13.31 0.98
N VAL A 200 -0.89 -14.06 1.60
CA VAL A 200 -0.65 -15.45 2.03
C VAL A 200 -0.26 -16.32 0.84
N CYS A 201 -1.00 -16.25 -0.27
CA CYS A 201 -0.68 -17.02 -1.47
C CYS A 201 0.73 -16.71 -1.99
N PHE A 202 1.12 -15.43 -2.12
CA PHE A 202 2.45 -15.06 -2.60
C PHE A 202 3.57 -15.50 -1.65
N VAL A 203 3.37 -15.38 -0.34
CA VAL A 203 4.35 -15.85 0.65
C VAL A 203 4.52 -17.36 0.59
N VAL A 204 3.40 -18.10 0.54
CA VAL A 204 3.41 -19.57 0.45
C VAL A 204 4.04 -20.05 -0.86
N LEU A 205 3.71 -19.42 -2.00
CA LEU A 205 4.33 -19.73 -3.28
C LEU A 205 5.83 -19.42 -3.29
N GLY A 206 6.24 -18.30 -2.70
CA GLY A 206 7.65 -17.96 -2.50
C GLY A 206 8.39 -19.05 -1.69
N ALA A 207 7.77 -19.52 -0.60
CA ALA A 207 8.32 -20.58 0.24
C ALA A 207 8.33 -21.96 -0.43
N ALA A 208 7.32 -22.29 -1.23
CA ALA A 208 7.18 -23.60 -1.86
C ALA A 208 8.00 -23.74 -3.16
N ILE A 209 8.19 -22.65 -3.90
CA ILE A 209 8.79 -22.68 -5.25
C ILE A 209 10.16 -22.04 -5.27
N LEU A 210 10.32 -20.81 -4.76
CA LEU A 210 11.57 -20.05 -4.88
C LEU A 210 12.59 -20.39 -3.79
N HIS A 211 12.12 -20.58 -2.55
CA HIS A 211 13.01 -20.88 -1.42
C HIS A 211 13.82 -22.19 -1.62
N PRO A 212 13.27 -23.31 -2.08
CA PRO A 212 14.05 -24.53 -2.35
C PRO A 212 15.12 -24.36 -3.43
N GLN A 213 14.88 -23.44 -4.38
CA GLN A 213 15.82 -23.09 -5.44
C GLN A 213 16.86 -22.05 -5.01
N GLN A 214 16.76 -21.51 -3.78
CA GLN A 214 17.61 -20.44 -3.28
C GLN A 214 17.61 -19.21 -4.21
N ILE A 215 16.41 -18.83 -4.67
CA ILE A 215 16.19 -17.70 -5.58
C ILE A 215 15.47 -16.58 -4.83
N VAL A 216 16.01 -15.37 -4.93
CA VAL A 216 15.33 -14.13 -4.56
C VAL A 216 15.52 -13.10 -5.68
N PRO A 217 14.53 -12.21 -5.91
CA PRO A 217 14.64 -11.14 -6.89
C PRO A 217 15.51 -10.02 -6.31
N ALA A 218 16.83 -10.21 -6.38
CA ALA A 218 17.80 -9.30 -5.78
C ALA A 218 18.24 -8.17 -6.74
N LYS A 219 18.12 -8.37 -8.05
CA LYS A 219 18.43 -7.35 -9.06
C LYS A 219 17.16 -6.75 -9.67
N ASN A 220 17.30 -5.54 -10.20
CA ASN A 220 16.24 -4.83 -10.93
C ASN A 220 15.77 -5.68 -12.12
N GLY A 221 14.46 -5.76 -12.35
CA GLY A 221 13.88 -6.55 -13.43
C GLY A 221 13.87 -8.07 -13.24
N GLU A 222 14.30 -8.62 -12.11
CA GLU A 222 14.19 -10.07 -11.83
C GLU A 222 12.87 -10.45 -11.16
N LEU A 223 12.10 -9.46 -10.68
CA LEU A 223 10.88 -9.67 -9.90
C LEU A 223 9.84 -10.48 -10.66
N LEU A 224 9.45 -10.03 -11.85
CA LEU A 224 8.48 -10.76 -12.68
C LEU A 224 9.06 -12.08 -13.16
N THR A 225 10.34 -12.12 -13.57
CA THR A 225 10.97 -13.32 -14.10
C THR A 225 10.89 -14.48 -13.12
N HIS A 226 11.21 -14.24 -11.83
CA HIS A 226 11.13 -15.28 -10.82
C HIS A 226 9.70 -15.57 -10.37
N GLN A 227 8.86 -14.53 -10.18
CA GLN A 227 7.49 -14.76 -9.73
C GLN A 227 6.57 -15.35 -10.81
N ALA A 228 6.91 -15.21 -12.09
CA ALA A 228 6.18 -15.87 -13.18
C ALA A 228 6.16 -17.40 -13.01
N GLN A 229 7.18 -17.98 -12.35
CA GLN A 229 7.23 -19.41 -12.01
C GLN A 229 6.00 -19.88 -11.23
N PHE A 230 5.37 -18.98 -10.45
CA PHE A 230 4.18 -19.31 -9.68
C PHE A 230 3.03 -19.83 -10.54
N LEU A 231 2.85 -19.27 -11.74
CA LEU A 231 1.78 -19.69 -12.65
C LEU A 231 2.28 -20.59 -13.78
N THR A 232 3.51 -20.45 -14.24
CA THR A 232 4.01 -21.24 -15.38
C THR A 232 4.21 -22.72 -15.06
N GLN A 233 4.34 -23.09 -13.77
CA GLN A 233 4.28 -24.49 -13.33
C GLN A 233 2.93 -25.17 -13.62
N LEU A 234 1.84 -24.41 -13.74
CA LEU A 234 0.52 -24.94 -14.08
C LEU A 234 0.38 -25.09 -15.59
N HIS A 235 0.67 -24.01 -16.32
CA HIS A 235 0.63 -23.98 -17.78
C HIS A 235 1.43 -22.78 -18.31
N PRO A 236 2.28 -22.94 -19.35
CA PRO A 236 3.10 -21.85 -19.89
C PRO A 236 2.31 -20.61 -20.31
N ALA A 237 1.10 -20.78 -20.85
CA ALA A 237 0.25 -19.65 -21.29
C ALA A 237 -0.19 -18.72 -20.12
N LEU A 238 -0.14 -19.17 -18.87
CA LEU A 238 -0.46 -18.33 -17.72
C LEU A 238 0.60 -17.26 -17.44
N LEU A 239 1.75 -17.31 -18.11
CA LEU A 239 2.73 -16.23 -18.12
C LEU A 239 2.06 -14.89 -18.48
N HIS A 240 1.23 -14.86 -19.51
CA HIS A 240 0.58 -13.62 -19.96
C HIS A 240 -0.47 -13.14 -18.96
N VAL A 241 -1.19 -14.06 -18.32
CA VAL A 241 -2.13 -13.72 -17.24
C VAL A 241 -1.37 -13.10 -16.07
N TYR A 242 -0.20 -13.64 -15.72
CA TYR A 242 0.67 -13.08 -14.69
C TYR A 242 1.16 -11.68 -15.06
N GLN A 243 1.76 -11.51 -16.24
CA GLN A 243 2.31 -10.24 -16.71
C GLN A 243 1.25 -9.14 -16.78
N ILE A 244 0.11 -9.41 -17.41
CA ILE A 244 -1.01 -8.45 -17.50
C ILE A 244 -1.59 -8.17 -16.11
N GLY A 245 -1.69 -9.19 -15.27
CA GLY A 245 -2.19 -9.05 -13.90
C GLY A 245 -1.31 -8.15 -13.04
N VAL A 246 0.00 -8.37 -13.05
CA VAL A 246 0.96 -7.56 -12.29
C VAL A 246 1.02 -6.14 -12.85
N PHE A 247 1.04 -5.97 -14.18
CA PHE A 247 0.94 -4.65 -14.81
C PHE A 247 -0.29 -3.89 -14.33
N MET A 248 -1.47 -4.52 -14.39
CA MET A 248 -2.74 -3.89 -13.96
C MET A 248 -2.78 -3.60 -12.46
N ALA A 249 -2.14 -4.42 -11.63
CA ALA A 249 -2.01 -4.16 -10.20
C ALA A 249 -1.19 -2.89 -9.94
N PHE A 250 0.03 -2.80 -10.47
CA PHE A 250 0.89 -1.62 -10.28
C PHE A 250 0.31 -0.36 -10.92
N TRP A 251 -0.19 -0.46 -12.15
CA TRP A 251 -0.86 0.65 -12.83
C TRP A 251 -2.07 1.15 -12.04
N GLY A 252 -2.90 0.22 -11.57
CA GLY A 252 -4.05 0.52 -10.74
C GLY A 252 -3.69 1.21 -9.42
N THR A 253 -2.62 0.76 -8.76
CA THR A 253 -2.10 1.41 -7.55
C THR A 253 -1.60 2.82 -7.82
N ILE A 254 -0.86 3.06 -8.91
CA ILE A 254 -0.39 4.41 -9.29
C ILE A 254 -1.58 5.34 -9.51
N TYR A 255 -2.56 4.89 -10.31
CA TYR A 255 -3.75 5.68 -10.62
C TYR A 255 -4.57 5.97 -9.36
N GLY A 256 -4.84 4.94 -8.53
CA GLY A 256 -5.54 5.08 -7.26
C GLY A 256 -4.80 5.97 -6.26
N ALA A 257 -3.47 5.90 -6.21
CA ALA A 257 -2.65 6.74 -5.34
C ALA A 257 -2.75 8.23 -5.70
N TYR A 258 -2.66 8.58 -6.99
CA TYR A 258 -2.85 9.98 -7.42
C TYR A 258 -4.23 10.52 -7.06
N GLU A 259 -5.25 9.67 -7.15
CA GLU A 259 -6.63 10.00 -6.80
C GLU A 259 -6.78 10.20 -5.28
N ILE A 260 -6.25 9.29 -4.46
CA ILE A 260 -6.41 9.32 -3.00
C ILE A 260 -5.50 10.35 -2.30
N TYR A 261 -4.34 10.67 -2.87
CA TYR A 261 -3.38 11.61 -2.27
C TYR A 261 -3.90 13.05 -2.25
N GLY A 262 -4.65 13.46 -3.27
CA GLY A 262 -5.32 14.76 -3.26
C GLY A 262 -6.30 14.90 -2.10
N ARG A 263 -7.09 13.84 -1.86
CA ARG A 263 -8.03 13.74 -0.72
C ARG A 263 -7.30 13.75 0.61
N THR A 264 -6.25 12.94 0.71
CA THR A 264 -5.44 12.82 1.93
C THR A 264 -4.82 14.16 2.32
N MET A 265 -4.16 14.84 1.36
CA MET A 265 -3.54 16.15 1.58
C MET A 265 -4.57 17.16 2.08
N TYR A 266 -5.75 17.18 1.45
CA TYR A 266 -6.83 18.08 1.85
C TYR A 266 -7.30 17.82 3.29
N GLU A 267 -7.61 16.58 3.64
CA GLU A 267 -8.05 16.22 5.01
C GLU A 267 -6.96 16.49 6.05
N CYS A 268 -5.68 16.28 5.72
CA CYS A 268 -4.56 16.54 6.63
C CYS A 268 -4.33 18.04 6.87
N LEU A 269 -4.41 18.86 5.82
CA LEU A 269 -4.02 20.27 5.88
C LEU A 269 -5.18 21.22 6.20
N ARG A 270 -6.43 20.86 5.89
CA ARG A 270 -7.63 21.69 6.16
C ARG A 270 -7.78 22.11 7.64
N PRO A 271 -7.49 21.26 8.64
CA PRO A 271 -7.55 21.66 10.05
C PRO A 271 -6.48 22.69 10.42
N ILE A 272 -5.31 22.61 9.79
CA ILE A 272 -4.10 23.36 10.15
C ILE A 272 -4.03 24.69 9.40
N SER A 273 -4.38 24.70 8.11
CA SER A 273 -4.20 25.85 7.22
C SER A 273 -5.54 26.45 6.81
N LYS A 274 -5.78 27.70 7.22
CA LYS A 274 -6.93 28.50 6.77
C LYS A 274 -6.95 28.68 5.25
N ARG A 275 -5.77 28.76 4.61
CA ARG A 275 -5.64 28.86 3.15
C ARG A 275 -6.20 27.61 2.48
N VAL A 276 -5.75 26.43 2.88
CA VAL A 276 -6.21 25.15 2.29
C VAL A 276 -7.70 24.94 2.53
N ARG A 277 -8.22 25.34 3.69
CA ARG A 277 -9.66 25.24 4.02
C ARG A 277 -10.54 26.07 3.07
N GLY A 278 -10.05 27.19 2.56
CA GLY A 278 -10.78 28.04 1.63
C GLY A 278 -10.67 27.61 0.16
N LEU A 279 -9.76 26.67 -0.16
CA LEU A 279 -9.60 26.19 -1.52
C LEU A 279 -10.59 25.06 -1.81
N PRO A 280 -11.19 25.02 -3.02
CA PRO A 280 -11.93 23.85 -3.44
C PRO A 280 -10.98 22.65 -3.58
N GLN A 281 -11.46 21.46 -3.24
CA GLN A 281 -10.67 20.22 -3.27
C GLN A 281 -10.04 19.96 -4.65
N SER A 282 -10.69 20.36 -5.74
CA SER A 282 -10.16 20.25 -7.11
C SER A 282 -8.89 21.09 -7.35
N GLN A 283 -8.73 22.24 -6.67
CA GLN A 283 -7.50 23.04 -6.72
C GLN A 283 -6.39 22.36 -5.94
N VAL A 284 -6.68 21.88 -4.73
CA VAL A 284 -5.70 21.12 -3.92
C VAL A 284 -5.24 19.87 -4.65
N ARG A 285 -6.16 19.15 -5.31
CA ARG A 285 -5.84 18.00 -6.16
C ARG A 285 -4.80 18.37 -7.23
N ARG A 286 -4.98 19.47 -7.96
CA ARG A 286 -4.01 19.91 -9.00
C ARG A 286 -2.62 20.19 -8.42
N TYR A 287 -2.53 20.85 -7.27
CA TYR A 287 -1.24 21.10 -6.62
C TYR A 287 -0.58 19.82 -6.15
N VAL A 288 -1.33 18.87 -5.59
CA VAL A 288 -0.81 17.57 -5.16
C VAL A 288 -0.33 16.76 -6.35
N LEU A 289 -1.08 16.73 -7.46
CA LEU A 289 -0.66 16.05 -8.69
C LEU A 289 0.62 16.68 -9.25
N ALA A 290 0.74 18.00 -9.27
CA ALA A 290 1.96 18.68 -9.71
C ALA A 290 3.15 18.37 -8.79
N TYR A 291 2.96 18.44 -7.48
CA TYR A 291 3.99 18.10 -6.48
C TYR A 291 4.43 16.64 -6.60
N CYS A 292 3.50 15.70 -6.54
CA CYS A 292 3.79 14.27 -6.63
C CYS A 292 4.36 13.88 -7.99
N GLY A 293 3.86 14.47 -9.08
CA GLY A 293 4.33 14.22 -10.43
C GLY A 293 5.75 14.75 -10.64
N LEU A 294 6.01 16.02 -10.35
CA LEU A 294 7.34 16.61 -10.52
C LEU A 294 8.36 15.94 -9.60
N ALA A 295 8.07 15.87 -8.29
CA ALA A 295 9.01 15.25 -7.35
C ALA A 295 9.18 13.75 -7.62
N GLY A 296 8.10 13.03 -7.96
CA GLY A 296 8.16 11.60 -8.27
C GLY A 296 8.97 11.31 -9.53
N ILE A 297 8.77 12.07 -10.61
CA ILE A 297 9.58 11.96 -11.83
C ILE A 297 11.04 12.30 -11.52
N THR A 298 11.31 13.39 -10.78
CA THR A 298 12.69 13.72 -10.39
C THR A 298 13.35 12.57 -9.61
N LEU A 299 12.66 11.98 -8.63
CA LEU A 299 13.18 10.84 -7.86
C LEU A 299 13.45 9.61 -8.72
N THR A 300 12.60 9.35 -9.72
CA THR A 300 12.76 8.25 -10.68
C THR A 300 14.07 8.36 -11.46
N TRP A 301 14.46 9.58 -11.82
CA TRP A 301 15.70 9.84 -12.55
C TRP A 301 16.95 9.91 -11.66
N LEU A 302 16.79 10.28 -10.38
CA LEU A 302 17.89 10.40 -9.43
C LEU A 302 18.23 9.09 -8.70
N THR A 303 17.33 8.11 -8.70
CA THR A 303 17.51 6.90 -7.89
C THR A 303 17.87 5.69 -8.75
N ASP A 304 18.85 4.93 -8.29
CA ASP A 304 19.30 3.70 -8.97
C ASP A 304 18.67 2.43 -8.39
N ASN A 305 18.23 2.46 -7.13
CA ASN A 305 17.62 1.32 -6.45
C ASN A 305 16.19 1.66 -5.99
N PRO A 306 15.14 1.08 -6.61
CA PRO A 306 13.74 1.30 -6.23
C PRO A 306 13.46 0.97 -4.76
N ILE A 307 14.13 -0.02 -4.17
CA ILE A 307 13.92 -0.44 -2.78
C ILE A 307 14.23 0.70 -1.79
N LYS A 308 15.22 1.55 -2.12
CA LYS A 308 15.55 2.74 -1.29
C LYS A 308 14.42 3.76 -1.28
N LEU A 309 13.66 3.87 -2.36
CA LEU A 309 12.51 4.78 -2.45
C LEU A 309 11.36 4.31 -1.55
N ILE A 310 11.11 3.00 -1.48
CA ILE A 310 9.96 2.49 -0.71
C ILE A 310 10.27 2.29 0.78
N THR A 311 11.51 1.97 1.14
CA THR A 311 11.86 1.60 2.52
C THR A 311 11.44 2.67 3.53
N PHE A 312 11.85 3.92 3.32
CA PHE A 312 11.52 5.01 4.25
C PHE A 312 10.00 5.28 4.34
N PRO A 313 9.26 5.47 3.22
CA PRO A 313 7.81 5.56 3.23
C PRO A 313 7.09 4.40 3.92
N ALA A 314 7.52 3.17 3.68
CA ALA A 314 6.88 1.98 4.23
C ALA A 314 7.09 1.87 5.75
N LEU A 315 8.32 2.10 6.23
CA LEU A 315 8.61 2.08 7.66
C LEU A 315 7.89 3.21 8.41
N LEU A 316 8.02 4.43 7.90
CA LEU A 316 7.53 5.61 8.59
C LEU A 316 6.04 5.84 8.39
N GLY A 317 5.60 5.89 7.12
CA GLY A 317 4.22 6.16 6.73
C GLY A 317 3.31 4.93 6.77
N GLY A 318 3.85 3.78 6.33
CA GLY A 318 3.18 2.49 6.28
C GLY A 318 2.92 1.90 7.67
N VAL A 319 3.97 1.77 8.48
CA VAL A 319 3.89 1.05 9.75
C VAL A 319 3.85 1.98 10.97
N LEU A 320 4.90 2.78 11.19
CA LEU A 320 5.07 3.53 12.44
C LEU A 320 3.92 4.53 12.66
N THR A 321 3.63 5.38 11.67
CA THR A 321 2.55 6.36 11.82
C THR A 321 1.18 5.70 11.82
N CYS A 322 1.03 4.53 11.21
CA CYS A 322 -0.21 3.76 11.24
C CYS A 322 -0.50 3.25 12.66
N GLY A 323 0.51 2.72 13.36
CA GLY A 323 0.37 2.36 14.77
C GLY A 323 0.01 3.56 15.66
N LEU A 324 0.65 4.70 15.44
CA LEU A 324 0.32 5.95 16.16
C LEU A 324 -1.11 6.42 15.85
N TRP A 325 -1.58 6.20 14.62
CA TRP A 325 -2.93 6.53 14.21
C TRP A 325 -3.98 5.69 14.93
N CYS A 326 -3.71 4.41 15.21
CA CYS A 326 -4.60 3.58 16.03
C CYS A 326 -4.85 4.20 17.42
N PHE A 327 -3.80 4.67 18.10
CA PHE A 327 -3.95 5.37 19.38
C PHE A 327 -4.69 6.70 19.24
N GLY A 328 -4.41 7.44 18.16
CA GLY A 328 -5.16 8.65 17.82
C GLY A 328 -6.66 8.40 17.64
N MET A 329 -7.03 7.30 16.98
CA MET A 329 -8.43 6.90 16.78
C MET A 329 -9.12 6.52 18.09
N VAL A 330 -8.45 5.81 18.99
CA VAL A 330 -8.97 5.51 20.33
C VAL A 330 -9.17 6.80 21.12
N TRP A 331 -8.22 7.72 21.08
CA TRP A 331 -8.36 9.02 21.75
C TRP A 331 -9.55 9.82 21.19
N LEU A 332 -9.68 9.90 19.86
CA LEU A 332 -10.79 10.58 19.18
C LEU A 332 -12.15 9.95 19.56
N ASP A 333 -12.25 8.62 19.53
CA ASP A 333 -13.44 7.87 19.95
C ASP A 333 -13.89 8.26 21.36
N ARG A 334 -12.96 8.27 22.33
CA ARG A 334 -13.28 8.57 23.73
C ARG A 334 -13.57 10.04 23.98
N LYS A 335 -12.96 10.95 23.21
CA LYS A 335 -13.09 12.39 23.42
C LYS A 335 -14.27 13.01 22.68
N LEU A 336 -14.65 12.48 21.51
CA LEU A 336 -15.60 13.13 20.60
C LEU A 336 -16.94 12.39 20.47
N LEU A 337 -17.00 11.08 20.69
CA LEU A 337 -18.25 10.32 20.50
C LEU A 337 -19.04 10.14 21.82
N PRO A 338 -20.39 10.12 21.75
CA PRO A 338 -21.22 9.74 22.87
C PRO A 338 -21.02 8.26 23.22
N ASN A 339 -21.30 7.87 24.48
CA ASN A 339 -21.06 6.51 24.98
C ASN A 339 -21.75 5.44 24.10
N ALA A 340 -22.93 5.75 23.56
CA ALA A 340 -23.68 4.84 22.69
C ALA A 340 -23.03 4.57 21.32
N LEU A 341 -22.09 5.41 20.85
CA LEU A 341 -21.42 5.26 19.56
C LEU A 341 -19.93 4.92 19.68
N LYS A 342 -19.40 4.82 20.90
CA LYS A 342 -17.99 4.46 21.12
C LYS A 342 -17.66 3.04 20.67
N MET A 343 -16.38 2.83 20.36
CA MET A 343 -15.82 1.51 20.12
C MET A 343 -16.18 0.55 21.27
N ARG A 344 -16.78 -0.59 20.90
CA ARG A 344 -16.99 -1.70 21.84
C ARG A 344 -15.66 -2.30 22.28
N LEU A 345 -15.66 -2.97 23.43
CA LEU A 345 -14.45 -3.54 24.02
C LEU A 345 -13.61 -4.39 23.04
N PRO A 346 -14.17 -5.29 22.21
CA PRO A 346 -13.36 -6.07 21.28
C PRO A 346 -12.63 -5.21 20.26
N LEU A 347 -13.33 -4.22 19.68
CA LEU A 347 -12.74 -3.29 18.70
C LEU A 347 -11.69 -2.39 19.35
N LEU A 348 -11.92 -1.94 20.57
CA LEU A 348 -10.95 -1.18 21.35
C LEU A 348 -9.67 -1.98 21.57
N LEU A 349 -9.79 -3.20 22.08
CA LEU A 349 -8.64 -4.05 22.37
C LEU A 349 -7.87 -4.40 21.10
N ALA A 350 -8.57 -4.74 20.02
CA ALA A 350 -7.95 -4.98 18.72
C ALA A 350 -7.20 -3.73 18.21
N THR A 351 -7.81 -2.55 18.31
CA THR A 351 -7.17 -1.29 17.86
C THR A 351 -5.93 -0.95 18.70
N LEU A 352 -6.00 -1.16 20.02
CA LEU A 352 -4.85 -0.94 20.90
C LEU A 352 -3.72 -1.94 20.65
N ALA A 353 -4.05 -3.22 20.44
CA ALA A 353 -3.08 -4.26 20.11
C ALA A 353 -2.40 -3.96 18.76
N SER A 354 -3.17 -3.64 17.71
CA SER A 354 -2.63 -3.24 16.42
C SER A 354 -1.75 -1.99 16.53
N GLY A 355 -2.19 -0.99 17.30
CA GLY A 355 -1.39 0.21 17.57
C GLY A 355 -0.05 -0.10 18.21
N ALA A 356 -0.05 -0.93 19.26
CA ALA A 356 1.17 -1.32 19.96
C ALA A 356 2.12 -2.12 19.08
N LEU A 357 1.60 -3.09 18.33
CA LEU A 357 2.39 -3.93 17.42
C LEU A 357 3.02 -3.10 16.29
N LEU A 358 2.22 -2.30 15.58
CA LEU A 358 2.72 -1.49 14.47
C LEU A 358 3.68 -0.39 14.96
N THR A 359 3.41 0.26 16.08
CA THR A 359 4.36 1.24 16.63
C THR A 359 5.65 0.58 17.12
N GLY A 360 5.59 -0.60 17.74
CA GLY A 360 6.77 -1.34 18.18
C GLY A 360 7.63 -1.82 17.00
N LEU A 361 7.02 -2.47 16.03
CA LEU A 361 7.69 -2.96 14.81
C LEU A 361 8.26 -1.80 13.98
N GLY A 362 7.43 -0.78 13.71
CA GLY A 362 7.83 0.41 12.98
C GLY A 362 8.97 1.15 13.69
N GLY A 363 8.91 1.28 15.01
CA GLY A 363 9.97 1.90 15.81
C GLY A 363 11.29 1.11 15.75
N LYS A 364 11.23 -0.21 15.90
CA LYS A 364 12.43 -1.07 15.83
C LYS A 364 13.08 -1.05 14.45
N ALA A 365 12.29 -1.22 13.39
CA ALA A 365 12.80 -1.23 12.02
C ALA A 365 13.32 0.15 11.61
N PHE A 366 12.63 1.23 11.99
CA PHE A 366 13.11 2.59 11.73
C PHE A 366 14.42 2.88 12.46
N TRP A 367 14.54 2.44 13.71
CA TRP A 367 15.81 2.55 14.45
C TRP A 367 16.94 1.80 13.76
N ASP A 368 16.71 0.56 13.34
CA ASP A 368 17.71 -0.24 12.63
C ASP A 368 18.13 0.41 11.31
N TYR A 369 17.16 0.92 10.56
CA TYR A 369 17.40 1.62 9.29
C TYR A 369 18.20 2.91 9.47
N VAL A 370 17.89 3.72 10.48
CA VAL A 370 18.68 4.93 10.77
C VAL A 370 20.08 4.56 11.24
N ARG A 371 20.21 3.51 12.06
CA ARG A 371 21.51 3.04 12.54
C ARG A 371 22.40 2.58 11.39
N SER A 372 21.88 1.83 10.42
CA SER A 372 22.64 1.37 9.25
C SER A 372 23.03 2.49 8.28
N LEU A 373 22.46 3.69 8.42
CA LEU A 373 22.85 4.87 7.64
C LEU A 373 23.92 5.71 8.33
N LEU A 374 24.05 5.60 9.66
CA LEU A 374 24.95 6.41 10.47
C LEU A 374 26.25 5.69 10.84
N PHE A 375 26.24 4.37 10.85
CA PHE A 375 27.34 3.47 11.18
C PHE A 375 27.46 2.41 10.10
#